data_AF-A0A969HMZ7-F1
#
_entry.id   AF-A0A969HMZ7-F1
#
_cell.length_a   1.000
_cell.length_b   1.000
_cell.length_c   1.000
_cell.angle_alpha   90.00
_cell.angle_beta   90.00
_cell.angle_gamma   90.00
#
_symmetry.space_group_name_H-M   'P 1'
#
loop_
_entity.id
_entity.type
_entity.pdbx_description
1 polymer ?
#
loop_
_entity_poly.entity_id
_entity_poly.type
_entity_poly.pdbx_seq_one_letter_code
_entity_poly.pdbx_strand_id
1 'polypeptide(L)'
;MISRASKVLFDSGKATLRPESFPILDELAALITDKAKKYPTLRVRLEGHTDTDGASEANLELSRNRARSVKEYLTNKGIDVMMISTAGYGEERLVKSPERTPSDKQDNRRVEIAITNQ
;
A
#
# COMPACT_ATOMS: atom_id res chain seq x y z
N MET A 1 13.66 10.74 -4.44
CA MET A 1 12.57 9.78 -4.13
C MET A 1 12.61 9.49 -2.65
N ILE A 2 11.54 9.80 -1.91
CA ILE A 2 11.42 9.36 -0.52
C ILE A 2 10.49 8.13 -0.56
N SER A 3 11.07 6.94 -0.55
CA SER A 3 10.31 5.70 -0.41
C SER A 3 10.12 5.42 1.08
N ARG A 4 8.87 5.18 1.51
CA ARG A 4 8.56 4.78 2.88
C ARG A 4 7.71 3.52 2.80
N ALA A 5 8.31 2.38 3.15
CA ALA A 5 7.57 1.14 3.33
C ALA A 5 6.76 1.23 4.64
N SER A 6 5.52 1.72 4.56
CA SER A 6 4.58 1.60 5.69
C SER A 6 3.89 0.25 5.59
N LYS A 7 4.01 -0.59 6.61
CA LYS A 7 3.44 -1.94 6.62
C LYS A 7 1.93 -1.87 6.89
N VAL A 8 1.14 -1.59 5.85
CA VAL A 8 -0.32 -1.73 5.90
C VAL A 8 -0.66 -3.22 5.88
N LEU A 9 -1.42 -3.69 6.87
CA LEU A 9 -1.72 -5.09 7.10
C LEU A 9 -3.07 -5.51 6.52
N PHE A 10 -3.08 -6.69 5.92
CA PHE A 10 -4.26 -7.36 5.38
C PHE A 10 -4.30 -8.83 5.80
N ASP A 11 -5.52 -9.36 5.96
CA ASP A 11 -5.72 -10.80 6.09
C ASP A 11 -5.49 -11.51 4.74
N SER A 12 -5.27 -12.82 4.80
CA SER A 12 -5.20 -13.68 3.61
C SER A 12 -6.48 -13.55 2.77
N GLY A 13 -6.33 -13.43 1.46
CA GLY A 13 -7.44 -13.27 0.51
C GLY A 13 -8.25 -11.98 0.61
N LYS A 14 -7.90 -11.05 1.52
CA LYS A 14 -8.68 -9.82 1.75
C LYS A 14 -7.95 -8.56 1.33
N ALA A 15 -8.74 -7.59 0.88
CA ALA A 15 -8.33 -6.20 0.67
C ALA A 15 -8.83 -5.25 1.77
N THR A 16 -9.60 -5.75 2.74
CA THR A 16 -10.04 -4.95 3.88
C THR A 16 -8.85 -4.58 4.77
N LEU A 17 -8.71 -3.28 5.04
CA LEU A 17 -7.71 -2.77 5.97
C LEU A 17 -7.97 -3.30 7.37
N ARG A 18 -6.91 -3.82 7.99
CA ARG A 18 -6.96 -4.18 9.41
C ARG A 18 -6.94 -2.93 10.29
N PRO A 19 -7.68 -2.89 11.42
CA PRO A 19 -7.69 -1.74 12.33
C PRO A 19 -6.30 -1.29 12.79
N GLU A 20 -5.37 -2.23 12.95
CA GLU A 20 -3.97 -1.97 13.31
C GLU A 20 -3.23 -1.11 12.27
N SER A 21 -3.75 -1.01 11.05
CA SER A 21 -3.19 -0.14 10.00
C SER A 21 -3.67 1.30 10.08
N PHE A 22 -4.75 1.60 10.80
CA PHE A 22 -5.31 2.96 10.83
C PHE A 22 -4.37 4.00 11.44
N PRO A 23 -3.65 3.73 12.55
CA PRO A 23 -2.70 4.70 13.09
C PRO A 23 -1.60 5.10 12.09
N ILE A 24 -1.00 4.12 11.41
CA ILE A 24 0.06 4.39 10.41
C ILE A 24 -0.48 5.09 9.15
N LEU A 25 -1.73 4.81 8.77
CA LEU A 25 -2.38 5.51 7.66
C LEU A 25 -2.75 6.96 8.02
N ASP A 26 -3.10 7.22 9.27
CA ASP A 26 -3.35 8.57 9.77
C ASP A 26 -2.06 9.41 9.79
N GLU A 27 -0.96 8.82 10.27
CA GLU A 27 0.36 9.44 10.17
C GLU A 27 0.77 9.74 8.72
N LEU A 28 0.47 8.81 7.81
CA LEU A 28 0.75 8.99 6.39
C LEU A 28 -0.06 10.15 5.79
N ALA A 29 -1.36 10.23 6.09
CA ALA A 29 -2.20 11.34 5.63
C ALA A 29 -1.70 12.70 6.16
N ALA A 30 -1.32 12.77 7.44
CA ALA A 30 -0.75 13.97 8.03
C ALA A 30 0.56 14.38 7.34
N LEU A 31 1.45 13.40 7.07
CA LEU A 31 2.71 13.65 6.36
C LEU A 31 2.49 14.15 4.93
N ILE A 32 1.59 13.52 4.17
CA ILE A 32 1.28 13.94 2.79
C ILE A 32 0.75 15.38 2.82
N THR A 33 -0.15 15.69 3.76
CA THR A 33 -0.71 17.03 3.91
C THR A 33 0.35 18.08 4.22
N ASP A 34 1.28 17.81 5.15
CA ASP A 34 2.38 18.74 5.45
C ASP A 34 3.29 18.95 4.23
N LYS A 35 3.65 17.86 3.55
CA LYS A 35 4.53 17.91 2.38
C LYS A 35 3.89 18.62 1.19
N ALA A 36 2.59 18.45 0.98
CA ALA A 36 1.86 19.09 -0.12
C ALA A 36 1.89 20.62 -0.03
N LYS A 37 1.95 21.19 1.19
CA LYS A 37 2.10 22.65 1.40
C LYS A 37 3.42 23.19 0.83
N LYS A 38 4.48 22.37 0.82
CA LYS A 38 5.82 22.75 0.37
C LYS A 38 6.10 22.33 -1.07
N TYR A 39 5.45 21.26 -1.53
CA TYR A 39 5.66 20.65 -2.83
C TYR A 39 4.32 20.46 -3.56
N PRO A 40 3.85 21.45 -4.34
CA PRO A 40 2.58 21.35 -5.08
C PRO A 40 2.55 20.21 -6.11
N THR A 41 3.73 19.77 -6.57
CA THR A 41 3.90 18.64 -7.51
C THR A 41 4.03 17.29 -6.81
N LEU A 42 3.78 17.22 -5.48
CA LEU A 42 3.84 15.97 -4.73
C LEU A 42 2.87 14.94 -5.35
N ARG A 43 3.37 13.73 -5.53
CA ARG A 43 2.63 12.56 -5.96
C ARG A 43 2.91 11.40 -5.02
N VAL A 44 1.90 10.56 -4.86
CA VAL A 44 1.91 9.35 -4.03
C VAL A 44 1.60 8.17 -4.94
N ARG A 45 2.42 7.13 -4.86
CA ARG A 45 2.17 5.85 -5.54
C ARG A 45 2.04 4.75 -4.50
N LEU A 46 0.93 4.02 -4.58
CA LEU A 46 0.59 2.90 -3.70
C LEU A 46 0.76 1.60 -4.48
N GLU A 47 1.61 0.72 -4.00
CA GLU A 47 1.95 -0.53 -4.67
C GLU A 47 1.48 -1.70 -3.81
N GLY A 48 0.47 -2.44 -4.27
CA GLY A 48 -0.04 -3.60 -3.55
C GLY A 48 0.72 -4.87 -3.89
N HIS A 49 0.85 -5.74 -2.89
CA HIS A 49 1.54 -7.02 -2.99
C HIS A 49 0.76 -8.14 -2.26
N THR A 50 0.97 -9.38 -2.68
CA THR A 50 0.42 -10.59 -2.05
C THR A 50 1.55 -11.52 -1.60
N ASP A 51 1.17 -12.53 -0.83
CA ASP A 51 1.95 -13.75 -0.65
C ASP A 51 1.84 -14.64 -1.90
N THR A 52 2.51 -15.80 -1.91
CA THR A 52 2.49 -16.73 -3.05
C THR A 52 1.31 -17.70 -3.02
N ASP A 53 0.35 -17.52 -2.12
CA ASP A 53 -0.81 -18.41 -2.01
C ASP A 53 -1.88 -18.03 -3.04
N GLY A 54 -2.35 -19.00 -3.82
CA GLY A 54 -3.42 -18.80 -4.81
C GLY A 54 -2.92 -18.69 -6.24
N ALA A 55 -3.83 -18.35 -7.16
CA ALA A 55 -3.49 -18.16 -8.57
C ALA A 55 -2.91 -16.76 -8.81
N SER A 56 -1.92 -16.65 -9.69
CA SER A 56 -1.22 -15.39 -9.96
C SER A 56 -2.17 -14.29 -10.44
N GLU A 57 -3.17 -14.60 -11.27
CA GLU A 57 -4.20 -13.63 -11.70
C GLU A 57 -5.04 -13.10 -10.53
N ALA A 58 -5.44 -13.99 -9.62
CA ALA A 58 -6.20 -13.62 -8.42
C ALA A 58 -5.35 -12.75 -7.50
N ASN A 59 -4.06 -13.05 -7.37
CA ASN A 59 -3.11 -12.25 -6.60
C ASN A 59 -2.86 -10.88 -7.21
N LEU A 60 -2.81 -10.78 -8.54
CA LEU A 60 -2.72 -9.51 -9.24
C LEU A 60 -3.98 -8.65 -9.06
N GLU A 61 -5.17 -9.23 -9.03
CA GLU A 61 -6.40 -8.51 -8.70
C GLU A 61 -6.44 -8.08 -7.23
N LEU A 62 -6.12 -9.00 -6.31
CA LEU A 62 -6.11 -8.75 -4.87
C LEU A 62 -5.15 -7.62 -4.49
N SER A 63 -3.94 -7.62 -5.05
CA SER A 63 -2.97 -6.55 -4.82
C SER A 63 -3.47 -5.19 -5.31
N ARG A 64 -4.13 -5.11 -6.48
CA ARG A 64 -4.77 -3.86 -6.94
C ARG A 64 -5.86 -3.39 -5.98
N ASN A 65 -6.68 -4.31 -5.49
CA ASN A 65 -7.75 -4.00 -4.54
C ASN A 65 -7.20 -3.51 -3.18
N ARG A 66 -6.08 -4.06 -2.70
CA ARG A 66 -5.38 -3.58 -1.50
C ARG A 66 -4.87 -2.14 -1.66
N ALA A 67 -4.21 -1.85 -2.79
CA ALA A 67 -3.75 -0.49 -3.08
C ALA A 67 -4.93 0.50 -3.18
N ARG A 68 -6.05 0.08 -3.77
CA ARG A 68 -7.29 0.88 -3.82
C ARG A 68 -7.85 1.15 -2.42
N SER A 69 -7.87 0.17 -1.54
CA SER A 69 -8.39 0.32 -0.17
C SER A 69 -7.58 1.36 0.63
N VAL A 70 -6.25 1.38 0.44
CA VAL A 70 -5.39 2.43 1.01
C VAL A 70 -5.68 3.79 0.39
N LYS A 71 -5.85 3.86 -0.94
CA LYS A 71 -6.23 5.11 -1.63
C LYS A 71 -7.54 5.68 -1.08
N GLU A 72 -8.58 4.85 -0.97
CA GLU A 72 -9.88 5.25 -0.43
C GLU A 72 -9.76 5.79 1.00
N TYR A 73 -8.99 5.11 1.85
CA TYR A 73 -8.73 5.59 3.21
C TYR A 73 -8.06 6.98 3.22
N LEU A 74 -7.01 7.17 2.43
CA LEU A 74 -6.29 8.45 2.35
C LEU A 74 -7.16 9.57 1.77
N THR A 75 -7.98 9.27 0.76
CA THR A 75 -8.93 10.24 0.21
C THR A 75 -9.99 10.64 1.22
N ASN A 76 -10.49 9.70 2.03
CA ASN A 76 -11.41 10.00 3.14
C ASN A 76 -10.75 10.87 4.23
N LYS A 77 -9.42 10.85 4.34
CA LYS A 77 -8.64 11.76 5.21
C LYS A 77 -8.34 13.11 4.56
N GLY A 78 -8.86 13.38 3.37
CA GLY A 78 -8.74 14.66 2.68
C GLY A 78 -7.57 14.76 1.69
N ILE A 79 -6.88 13.66 1.39
CA ILE A 79 -5.84 13.67 0.34
C ILE A 79 -6.51 13.66 -1.04
N ASP A 80 -6.11 14.60 -1.90
CA ASP A 80 -6.62 14.69 -3.26
C ASP A 80 -6.38 13.38 -4.04
N VAL A 81 -7.45 12.85 -4.63
CA VAL A 81 -7.44 11.63 -5.45
C VAL A 81 -6.46 11.72 -6.63
N MET A 82 -6.22 12.92 -7.16
CA MET A 82 -5.30 13.18 -8.27
C MET A 82 -3.83 13.12 -7.85
N MET A 83 -3.54 13.22 -6.55
CA MET A 83 -2.19 13.01 -6.03
C MET A 83 -1.82 11.53 -5.91
N ILE A 84 -2.81 10.62 -5.88
CA ILE A 84 -2.62 9.22 -5.56
C ILE A 84 -2.79 8.33 -6.80
N SER A 85 -1.72 7.64 -7.16
CA SER A 85 -1.73 6.54 -8.14
C SER A 85 -1.62 5.17 -7.42
N THR A 86 -2.16 4.13 -8.05
CA THR A 86 -2.17 2.76 -7.51
C THR A 86 -1.64 1.77 -8.53
N ALA A 87 -0.85 0.80 -8.09
CA ALA A 87 -0.44 -0.36 -8.86
C ALA A 87 -0.60 -1.63 -8.01
N GLY A 88 -0.81 -2.78 -8.66
CA GLY A 88 -0.77 -4.09 -8.01
C GLY A 88 0.22 -4.96 -8.74
N TYR A 89 1.03 -5.71 -7.99
CA TYR A 89 2.08 -6.58 -8.52
C TYR A 89 1.88 -8.05 -8.15
N GLY A 90 0.77 -8.40 -7.50
CA GLY A 90 0.55 -9.75 -6.96
C GLY A 90 1.76 -10.22 -6.15
N GLU A 91 2.24 -11.42 -6.48
CA GLU A 91 3.38 -12.10 -5.87
C GLU A 91 4.71 -11.82 -6.58
N GLU A 92 4.77 -10.94 -7.59
CA GLU A 92 5.98 -10.74 -8.41
C GLU A 92 7.10 -10.00 -7.66
N ARG A 93 6.77 -9.30 -6.57
CA ARG A 93 7.69 -8.45 -5.80
C ARG A 93 7.68 -8.80 -4.30
N LEU A 94 8.07 -10.04 -4.00
CA LEU A 94 8.18 -10.54 -2.62
C LEU A 94 9.35 -9.88 -1.89
N VAL A 95 9.13 -9.52 -0.62
CA VAL A 95 10.20 -9.13 0.32
C VAL A 95 10.75 -10.32 1.09
N LYS A 96 9.98 -11.41 1.17
CA LYS A 96 10.39 -12.69 1.74
C LYS A 96 10.23 -13.78 0.69
N SER A 97 11.35 -14.34 0.24
CA SER A 97 11.38 -15.49 -0.65
C SER A 97 12.55 -16.41 -0.30
N PRO A 98 12.33 -17.72 -0.10
CA PRO A 98 11.03 -18.39 -0.11
C PRO A 98 10.19 -18.02 1.14
N GLU A 99 8.86 -18.08 1.01
CA GLU A 99 7.94 -17.99 2.15
C GLU A 99 7.98 -19.29 2.95
N ARG A 100 8.52 -19.26 4.18
CA ARG A 100 8.65 -20.47 5.02
C ARG A 100 7.68 -20.47 6.19
N THR A 101 7.26 -19.30 6.63
CA THR A 101 6.44 -19.12 7.83
C THR A 101 5.21 -18.26 7.55
N PRO A 102 4.15 -18.35 8.38
CA PRO A 102 3.02 -17.43 8.30
C PRO A 102 3.42 -15.95 8.41
N SER A 103 4.52 -15.66 9.12
CA SER A 103 5.07 -14.31 9.23
C SER A 103 5.66 -13.83 7.90
N ASP A 104 6.37 -14.69 7.16
CA ASP A 104 6.91 -14.33 5.84
C ASP A 104 5.79 -13.94 4.88
N LYS A 105 4.70 -14.71 4.89
CA LYS A 105 3.50 -14.41 4.11
C LYS A 105 2.88 -13.07 4.52
N GLN A 106 2.78 -12.80 5.83
CA GLN A 106 2.25 -11.53 6.33
C GLN A 106 3.13 -10.34 5.92
N ASP A 107 4.45 -10.51 5.84
CA ASP A 107 5.37 -9.49 5.35
C ASP A 107 5.13 -9.19 3.86
N ASN A 108 4.82 -10.21 3.06
CA ASN A 108 4.52 -10.04 1.64
C ASN A 108 3.13 -9.44 1.37
N ARG A 109 2.12 -9.73 2.21
CA ARG A 109 0.78 -9.10 2.19
C ARG A 109 0.82 -7.64 2.66
N ARG A 110 1.31 -6.75 1.80
CA ARG A 110 1.57 -5.33 2.12
C ARG A 110 1.14 -4.38 1.02
N VAL A 111 1.11 -3.08 1.35
CA VAL A 111 1.13 -1.99 0.38
C VAL A 111 2.35 -1.13 0.64
N GLU A 112 3.19 -0.92 -0.38
CA GLU A 112 4.31 0.03 -0.32
C GLU A 112 3.87 1.42 -0.77
N ILE A 113 4.44 2.46 -0.17
CA ILE A 113 4.13 3.85 -0.49
C ILE A 113 5.39 4.57 -0.97
N ALA A 114 5.34 5.05 -2.21
CA ALA A 114 6.37 5.92 -2.76
C ALA A 114 5.84 7.36 -2.82
N ILE A 115 6.59 8.29 -2.22
CA ILE A 115 6.30 9.72 -2.27
C ILE A 115 7.35 10.40 -3.16
N THR A 116 6.89 11.08 -4.19
CA THR A 116 7.74 11.74 -5.17
C THR A 116 7.32 13.19 -5.35
N ASN A 117 8.31 14.08 -5.40
CA ASN A 117 8.17 15.46 -5.85
C ASN A 117 9.01 15.57 -7.12
N GLN A 118 8.35 15.49 -8.29
CA GLN A 118 9.01 15.87 -9.54
C GLN A 118 9.00 17.39 -9.66
#